data_AF-X1H991-F1
#
_entry.id   AF-X1H991-F1
#
_cell.length_a   1.000
_cell.length_b   1.000
_cell.length_c   1.000
_cell.angle_alpha   90.00
_cell.angle_beta   90.00
_cell.angle_gamma   90.00
#
_symmetry.space_group_name_H-M   'P 1'
#
loop_
_entity.id
_entity.type
_entity.pdbx_description
1 polymer ?
#
loop_
_entity_poly.entity_id
_entity_poly.type
_entity_poly.pdbx_seq_one_letter_code
_entity_poly.pdbx_strand_id
1 'polypeptide(L)'
;NIIVCTLTRLAPKLRKAFHPKLEIEAKEISVLKIKEKFKKNIGLDTAKKELKKELRSRHYRLKEVRRENKTFLLARKRILGWFGADVVHIGILIILAGGIISGAGGFRKNLT
;
A
#
# COMPACT_ATOMS: atom_id res chain seq x y z
N ASN A 1 3.04 9.47 22.87
CA ASN A 1 2.48 8.19 22.38
C ASN A 1 2.20 8.21 20.86
N ILE A 2 3.03 8.89 20.05
CA ILE A 2 2.86 9.00 18.58
C ILE A 2 3.74 7.96 17.86
N ILE A 3 4.98 7.79 18.32
CA ILE A 3 5.96 6.85 17.76
C ILE A 3 5.42 5.42 17.77
N VAL A 4 4.78 4.99 18.87
CA VAL A 4 4.16 3.66 18.99
C VAL A 4 2.95 3.51 18.07
N CYS A 5 2.09 4.53 17.96
CA CYS A 5 0.94 4.51 17.04
C CYS A 5 1.37 4.47 15.57
N THR A 6 2.42 5.22 15.20
CA THR A 6 3.00 5.18 13.85
C THR A 6 3.63 3.82 13.59
N LEU A 7 4.49 3.29 14.45
CA LEU A 7 5.16 2.00 14.21
C LEU A 7 4.15 0.84 14.11
N THR A 8 3.19 0.78 15.02
CA THR A 8 2.18 -0.30 15.08
C THR A 8 1.17 -0.24 13.93
N ARG A 9 0.86 0.95 13.38
CA ARG A 9 0.00 1.08 12.19
C ARG A 9 0.76 1.00 10.86
N LEU A 10 2.00 1.43 10.82
CA LEU A 10 2.80 1.54 9.61
C LEU A 10 3.35 0.18 9.17
N ALA A 11 3.88 -0.62 10.10
CA ALA A 11 4.41 -1.95 9.80
C ALA A 11 3.40 -2.90 9.12
N PRO A 12 2.16 -3.07 9.60
CA PRO A 12 1.19 -3.93 8.92
C PRO A 12 0.70 -3.34 7.60
N LYS A 13 0.65 -2.00 7.45
CA LYS A 13 0.31 -1.35 6.18
C LYS A 13 1.40 -1.54 5.13
N LEU A 14 2.68 -1.39 5.50
CA LEU A 14 3.81 -1.74 4.65
C LEU A 14 3.78 -3.21 4.28
N ARG A 15 3.59 -4.10 5.26
CA ARG A 15 3.52 -5.55 4.99
C ARG A 15 2.40 -5.88 4.01
N LYS A 16 1.19 -5.32 4.16
CA LYS A 16 0.07 -5.49 3.21
C LYS A 16 0.31 -4.83 1.85
N ALA A 17 1.07 -3.74 1.80
CA ALA A 17 1.41 -3.03 0.58
C ALA A 17 2.44 -3.79 -0.27
N PHE A 18 3.49 -4.31 0.36
CA PHE A 18 4.62 -5.00 -0.29
C PHE A 18 4.39 -6.52 -0.43
N HIS A 19 3.71 -7.14 0.53
CA HIS A 19 3.33 -8.55 0.55
C HIS A 19 1.79 -8.73 0.62
N PRO A 20 1.03 -8.32 -0.42
CA PRO A 20 -0.38 -8.63 -0.48
C PRO A 20 -0.57 -10.15 -0.53
N LYS A 21 -1.43 -10.69 0.35
CA LYS A 21 -1.91 -12.07 0.21
C LYS A 21 -2.71 -12.15 -1.10
N LEU A 22 -2.25 -13.00 -2.02
CA LEU A 22 -2.92 -13.26 -3.29
C LEU A 22 -3.95 -14.39 -3.20
N GLU A 23 -3.75 -15.28 -2.24
CA GLU A 23 -4.68 -16.33 -1.90
C GLU A 23 -5.78 -15.69 -1.03
N ILE A 24 -6.92 -15.45 -1.66
CA ILE A 24 -8.14 -15.00 -0.99
C ILE A 24 -9.07 -16.22 -1.01
N GLU A 25 -9.44 -16.71 0.16
CA GLU A 25 -10.41 -17.80 0.27
C GLU A 25 -11.75 -17.37 -0.33
N ALA A 26 -12.49 -18.30 -0.94
CA ALA A 26 -13.78 -18.01 -1.56
C ALA A 26 -14.76 -17.32 -0.59
N LYS A 27 -14.65 -17.62 0.71
CA LYS A 27 -15.41 -17.02 1.79
C LYS A 27 -15.10 -15.53 1.97
N GLU A 28 -13.83 -15.13 1.88
CA GLU A 28 -13.44 -13.72 1.94
C GLU A 28 -13.88 -12.94 0.69
N ILE A 29 -13.86 -13.57 -0.50
CA ILE A 29 -14.37 -12.95 -1.74
C ILE A 29 -15.88 -12.70 -1.66
N SER A 30 -16.64 -13.62 -1.05
CA SER A 30 -18.10 -13.51 -0.94
C SER A 30 -18.57 -12.35 -0.05
N VAL A 31 -17.72 -11.89 0.87
CA VAL A 31 -17.99 -10.76 1.77
C VAL A 31 -17.60 -9.42 1.10
N LEU A 32 -16.82 -9.45 0.03
CA LEU A 32 -16.44 -8.24 -0.69
C LEU A 32 -17.61 -7.72 -1.53
N LYS A 33 -17.92 -6.43 -1.36
CA LYS A 33 -18.90 -5.73 -2.19
C LYS A 33 -18.43 -5.73 -3.64
N ILE A 34 -19.15 -6.46 -4.49
CA ILE A 34 -18.90 -6.45 -5.93
C ILE A 34 -19.21 -5.04 -6.45
N LYS A 35 -18.19 -4.34 -6.94
CA LYS A 35 -18.36 -2.99 -7.48
C LYS A 35 -19.07 -3.02 -8.82
N GLU A 36 -18.65 -3.90 -9.72
CA GLU A 36 -19.21 -4.04 -11.08
C GLU A 36 -19.09 -5.49 -11.57
N LYS A 37 -20.00 -5.90 -12.45
CA LYS A 37 -19.98 -7.21 -13.14
C LYS A 37 -19.95 -6.98 -14.64
N PHE A 38 -19.04 -7.67 -15.32
CA PHE A 38 -18.92 -7.64 -16.78
C PHE A 38 -19.18 -9.03 -17.34
N LYS A 39 -20.07 -9.14 -18.33
CA LYS A 39 -20.28 -10.37 -19.11
C LYS A 39 -19.67 -10.15 -20.48
N LYS A 40 -18.74 -11.02 -20.88
CA LYS A 40 -18.13 -10.99 -22.21
C LYS A 40 -18.01 -12.42 -22.72
N ASN A 41 -18.44 -12.67 -23.95
CA ASN A 41 -18.44 -14.01 -24.55
C ASN A 41 -17.07 -14.29 -25.17
N ILE A 42 -16.07 -14.55 -24.31
CA ILE A 42 -14.70 -14.84 -24.71
C ILE A 42 -14.14 -15.96 -23.83
N GLY A 43 -13.24 -16.78 -24.39
CA GLY A 43 -12.53 -17.81 -23.64
C GLY A 43 -11.73 -17.22 -22.48
N LEU A 44 -11.63 -17.95 -21.37
CA LEU A 44 -11.00 -17.50 -20.13
C LEU A 44 -9.53 -17.07 -20.33
N ASP A 45 -8.77 -17.80 -21.16
CA ASP A 45 -7.37 -17.45 -21.47
C ASP A 45 -7.25 -16.14 -22.25
N THR A 46 -8.14 -15.92 -23.22
CA THR A 46 -8.18 -14.69 -24.02
C THR A 46 -8.59 -13.50 -23.16
N ALA A 47 -9.61 -13.68 -22.32
CA ALA A 47 -10.06 -12.68 -21.35
C ALA A 47 -8.92 -12.25 -20.43
N LYS A 48 -8.16 -13.22 -19.91
CA LYS A 48 -7.02 -12.97 -19.03
C LYS A 48 -5.91 -12.19 -19.73
N LYS A 49 -5.56 -12.53 -20.97
CA LYS A 49 -4.53 -11.82 -21.75
C LYS A 49 -4.92 -10.36 -22.00
N GLU A 50 -6.15 -10.13 -22.47
CA GLU A 50 -6.69 -8.79 -22.71
C GLU A 50 -6.71 -7.95 -21.42
N LEU A 51 -7.21 -8.53 -20.32
CA LEU A 51 -7.25 -7.84 -19.02
C LEU A 51 -5.85 -7.48 -18.53
N LYS A 52 -4.89 -8.40 -18.67
CA LYS A 52 -3.49 -8.17 -18.28
C LYS A 52 -2.85 -7.06 -19.11
N LYS A 53 -3.14 -7.02 -20.41
CA LYS A 53 -2.65 -5.99 -21.34
C LYS A 53 -3.20 -4.61 -20.97
N GLU A 54 -4.51 -4.49 -20.78
CA GLU A 54 -5.17 -3.23 -20.41
C GLU A 54 -4.76 -2.72 -19.02
N LEU A 55 -4.57 -3.62 -18.06
CA LEU A 55 -4.11 -3.21 -16.74
C LEU A 55 -2.62 -2.79 -16.75
N ARG A 56 -1.79 -3.44 -17.57
CA ARG A 56 -0.38 -3.01 -17.76
C ARG A 56 -0.29 -1.66 -18.45
N SER A 57 -1.08 -1.40 -19.50
CA SER A 57 -1.06 -0.11 -20.21
C SER A 57 -1.41 1.05 -19.27
N ARG A 58 -2.27 0.81 -18.28
CA ARG A 58 -2.64 1.80 -17.25
C ARG A 58 -1.70 1.85 -16.04
N HIS A 59 -0.52 1.24 -16.13
CA HIS A 59 0.52 1.15 -15.09
C HIS A 59 0.07 0.51 -13.76
N TYR A 60 -0.80 -0.51 -13.82
CA TYR A 60 -1.09 -1.32 -12.64
C TYR A 60 0.05 -2.30 -12.37
N ARG A 61 0.40 -2.47 -11.09
CA ARG A 61 1.28 -3.54 -10.64
C ARG A 61 0.47 -4.83 -10.58
N LEU A 62 0.83 -5.77 -11.47
CA LEU A 62 0.15 -7.06 -11.60
C LEU A 62 0.89 -8.15 -10.84
N LYS A 63 0.15 -9.00 -10.13
CA LYS A 63 0.64 -10.26 -9.55
C LYS A 63 -0.34 -11.39 -9.90
N GLU A 64 0.17 -12.54 -10.28
CA GLU A 64 -0.59 -13.72 -10.71
C GLU A 64 -0.20 -14.92 -9.84
N VAL A 65 -1.17 -15.68 -9.37
CA VAL A 65 -0.96 -16.97 -8.69
C VAL A 65 -1.90 -17.99 -9.32
N ARG A 66 -1.35 -19.14 -9.72
CA ARG A 66 -2.12 -20.29 -10.20
C ARG A 66 -2.09 -21.38 -9.14
N ARG A 67 -3.26 -21.88 -8.76
CA ARG A 67 -3.43 -22.99 -7.82
C ARG A 67 -4.47 -23.93 -8.38
N GLU A 68 -4.09 -25.19 -8.60
CA GLU A 68 -4.90 -26.36 -8.98
C GLU A 68 -5.88 -26.13 -10.14
N ASN A 69 -6.94 -25.35 -9.95
CA ASN A 69 -7.92 -25.03 -10.99
C ASN A 69 -8.42 -23.57 -10.99
N LYS A 70 -7.71 -22.65 -10.30
CA LYS A 70 -8.07 -21.23 -10.20
C LYS A 70 -6.86 -20.36 -10.51
N THR A 71 -7.08 -19.32 -11.31
CA THR A 71 -6.12 -18.24 -11.52
C THR A 71 -6.55 -17.05 -10.68
N PHE A 72 -5.68 -16.60 -9.78
CA PHE A 72 -5.83 -15.35 -9.05
C PHE A 72 -5.00 -14.26 -9.73
N LEU A 73 -5.65 -13.14 -10.05
CA LEU A 73 -5.01 -11.97 -10.63
C LEU A 73 -5.24 -10.76 -9.71
N LEU A 74 -4.16 -10.22 -9.18
CA LEU A 74 -4.18 -8.99 -8.38
C LEU A 74 -3.64 -7.84 -9.24
N ALA A 75 -4.41 -6.77 -9.36
CA ALA A 75 -3.99 -5.53 -10.00
C ALA A 75 -4.08 -4.37 -9.02
N ARG A 76 -2.95 -3.73 -8.70
CA ARG A 76 -2.91 -2.61 -7.74
C ARG A 76 -2.21 -1.41 -8.36
N LYS A 77 -2.85 -0.25 -8.29
CA LYS A 77 -2.29 1.04 -8.74
C LYS A 77 -1.94 1.90 -7.52
N ARG A 78 -0.80 2.60 -7.60
CA ARG A 78 -0.32 3.62 -6.63
C ARG A 78 -0.39 3.20 -5.15
N ILE A 79 0.63 2.45 -4.70
CA ILE A 79 0.83 2.10 -3.29
C ILE A 79 1.23 3.31 -2.42
N LEU A 80 1.90 4.30 -3.01
CA LEU A 80 2.49 5.45 -2.29
C LEU A 80 1.45 6.37 -1.62
N GLY A 81 0.21 6.43 -2.13
CA GLY A 81 -0.85 7.27 -1.55
C GLY A 81 -1.28 6.85 -0.15
N TRP A 82 -0.90 5.64 0.31
CA TRP A 82 -1.22 5.16 1.65
C TRP A 82 -0.31 5.74 2.74
N PHE A 83 0.85 6.30 2.36
CA PHE A 83 1.88 6.79 3.28
C PHE A 83 1.82 8.31 3.50
N GLY A 84 0.83 9.01 2.92
CA GLY A 84 0.74 10.47 3.04
C GLY A 84 0.66 10.95 4.49
N ALA A 85 -0.11 10.25 5.32
CA ALA A 85 -0.18 10.56 6.75
C ALA A 85 1.16 10.32 7.47
N ASP A 86 1.91 9.29 7.08
CA ASP A 86 3.16 8.93 7.76
C ASP A 86 4.28 9.94 7.46
N VAL A 87 4.30 10.53 6.26
CA VAL A 87 5.22 11.62 5.91
C VAL A 87 5.02 12.84 6.82
N VAL A 88 3.77 13.20 7.14
CA VAL A 88 3.47 14.32 8.04
C VAL A 88 4.01 14.07 9.46
N HIS A 89 3.89 12.84 9.96
CA HIS A 89 4.40 12.49 11.28
C HIS A 89 5.93 12.59 11.35
N ILE A 90 6.63 12.13 10.30
CA ILE A 90 8.10 12.27 10.20
C ILE A 90 8.49 13.75 10.14
N GLY A 91 7.77 14.57 9.38
CA GLY A 91 8.01 16.02 9.30
C GLY A 91 7.93 16.72 10.66
N ILE A 92 6.89 16.41 11.45
CA ILE A 92 6.73 16.96 12.81
C ILE A 92 7.88 16.54 13.73
N LEU A 93 8.33 15.28 13.65
CA LEU A 93 9.45 14.80 14.45
C LEU A 93 10.77 15.51 14.10
N ILE A 94 11.03 15.77 12.81
CA ILE A 94 12.21 16.50 12.35
C ILE A 94 12.18 17.94 12.86
N ILE A 95 11.04 18.62 12.77
CA ILE A 95 10.89 20.01 13.26
C ILE A 95 11.13 20.08 14.77
N LEU A 96 10.55 19.15 15.54
CA LEU A 96 10.75 19.08 16.99
C LEU A 96 12.21 18.82 17.35
N ALA A 97 12.87 17.86 16.69
CA ALA A 97 14.27 17.56 16.92
C ALA A 97 15.18 18.76 16.58
N GLY A 98 14.93 19.42 15.45
CA GLY A 98 15.64 20.63 15.05
C GLY A 98 15.47 21.77 16.06
N GLY A 99 14.26 21.99 16.56
CA GLY A 99 13.97 22.98 17.60
C GLY A 99 14.71 22.69 18.91
N ILE A 100 14.75 21.43 19.35
CA ILE A 100 15.47 21.01 20.57
C ILE A 100 16.98 21.22 20.41
N ILE A 101 17.57 20.79 19.28
CA ILE A 101 19.01 20.91 19.03
C ILE A 101 19.41 22.38 18.91
N SER A 102 18.62 23.18 18.19
CA SER A 102 18.88 24.61 18.00
C SER A 102 18.73 25.38 19.31
N GLY A 103 17.72 25.06 20.13
CA GLY A 103 17.56 25.62 21.47
C GLY A 103 18.74 25.26 22.38
N ALA A 104 19.07 23.97 22.51
CA ALA A 104 20.15 23.50 23.37
C ALA A 104 21.54 24.03 22.95
N GLY A 105 21.78 24.19 21.64
CA GLY A 105 23.01 24.77 21.10
C GLY A 105 23.07 26.30 21.20
N GLY A 106 21.92 26.99 21.12
CA GLY A 106 21.81 28.44 21.26
C GLY A 106 22.01 28.94 22.69
N PHE A 107 21.52 28.21 23.70
CA PHE A 107 21.73 28.55 25.11
C PHE A 107 23.20 28.47 25.53
N ARG A 108 24.00 27.61 24.90
CA ARG A 108 25.44 27.48 25.22
C ARG A 108 26.33 28.60 24.65
N LYS A 109 25.85 29.37 23.67
CA LYS A 109 26.62 30.51 23.10
C LYS A 109 26.43 31.84 23.85
N ASN A 110 25.46 31.93 24.75
CA ASN A 110 25.18 33.13 25.56
C ASN A 110 25.73 33.05 27.00
N LEU A 111 26.64 32.11 27.27
CA LEU A 111 27.26 31.89 28.60
C LEU A 111 28.79 32.06 28.59
N THR A 112 29.33 32.75 27.58
CA THR A 112 30.75 33.15 27.53
C THR A 112 30.82 34.62 27.20
#